data_AF-A0A432QP34-F1
#
_entry.id   AF-A0A432QP34-F1
#
_cell.length_a   1.000
_cell.length_b   1.000
_cell.length_c   1.000
_cell.angle_alpha   90.00
_cell.angle_beta   90.00
_cell.angle_gamma   90.00
#
_symmetry.space_group_name_H-M   'P 1'
#
loop_
_entity.id
_entity.type
_entity.pdbx_description
1 polymer ?
#
loop_
_entity_poly.entity_id
_entity_poly.type
_entity_poly.pdbx_seq_one_letter_code
_entity_poly.pdbx_strand_id
1 'polypeptide(L)'
;MQRIPTLQIVESANKFMLKPKALEDFMKKTLLALSIVAVTFTCASAADKVLAKVNEKSITESQLEEVLNRLPANYNSVKNNPQFREQILNTLINQELLYQEAEKEKIEKDKKVQKQIEEAKKQIIINALLEKHLKTKDVKVSDVEAKAFYEKNKAQFTDANGKQIPFDVVKPFIVQTLEQQKRKEAFMAAFNKYINELRKKSKIEIVK
;
A
#
# COMPACT_ATOMS: atom_id res chain seq x y z
N MET A 1 15.70 -58.11 -46.45
CA MET A 1 14.29 -57.95 -46.03
C MET A 1 13.97 -56.47 -45.97
N GLN A 2 13.00 -56.08 -46.80
CA GLN A 2 12.08 -54.94 -46.76
C GLN A 2 12.57 -53.55 -46.32
N ARG A 3 12.48 -52.62 -47.29
CA ARG A 3 12.51 -51.16 -47.15
C ARG A 3 11.32 -50.71 -46.29
N ILE A 4 11.55 -49.82 -45.31
CA ILE A 4 10.50 -49.07 -44.64
C ILE A 4 10.61 -47.61 -45.12
N PRO A 5 9.62 -47.08 -45.86
CA PRO A 5 9.66 -45.73 -46.41
C PRO A 5 9.07 -44.69 -45.45
N THR A 6 9.86 -43.67 -45.17
CA THR A 6 9.62 -42.48 -44.34
C THR A 6 8.68 -41.46 -45.01
N LEU A 7 7.55 -41.89 -45.56
CA LEU A 7 6.62 -41.02 -46.30
C LEU A 7 5.16 -41.29 -45.93
N GLN A 8 4.80 -40.95 -44.69
CA GLN A 8 3.37 -40.83 -44.34
C GLN A 8 3.04 -39.78 -43.27
N ILE A 9 3.97 -38.85 -42.97
CA ILE A 9 3.73 -37.80 -41.95
C ILE A 9 3.86 -36.37 -42.52
N VAL A 10 4.17 -36.20 -43.81
CA VAL A 10 4.24 -34.86 -44.44
C VAL A 10 2.95 -34.49 -45.20
N GLU A 11 1.94 -35.36 -45.24
CA GLU A 11 0.70 -35.14 -46.01
C GLU A 11 -0.50 -34.67 -45.16
N SER A 12 -0.34 -34.50 -43.84
CA SER A 12 -1.40 -34.00 -42.95
C SER A 12 -1.31 -32.49 -42.63
N ALA A 13 -0.36 -31.77 -43.24
CA ALA A 13 -0.13 -30.35 -42.91
C ALA A 13 -0.64 -29.34 -43.96
N ASN A 14 -1.23 -29.76 -45.08
CA ASN A 14 -1.59 -28.81 -46.15
C ASN A 14 -3.05 -28.85 -46.64
N LYS A 15 -4.00 -29.12 -45.73
CA LYS A 15 -5.44 -29.11 -46.05
C LYS A 15 -6.32 -28.40 -45.03
N PHE A 16 -5.88 -27.26 -44.51
CA PHE A 16 -6.78 -26.33 -43.81
C PHE A 16 -6.36 -24.86 -43.96
N MET A 17 -6.17 -24.43 -45.21
CA MET A 17 -6.13 -23.02 -45.58
C MET A 17 -7.57 -22.57 -45.90
N LEU A 18 -8.22 -21.88 -44.96
CA LEU A 18 -9.51 -21.23 -45.16
C LEU A 18 -9.33 -20.03 -46.10
N LYS A 19 -10.12 -19.97 -47.17
CA LYS A 19 -10.09 -18.89 -48.17
C LYS A 19 -10.69 -17.59 -47.58
N PRO A 20 -10.10 -16.40 -47.85
CA PRO A 20 -10.43 -15.13 -47.20
C PRO A 20 -11.80 -14.53 -47.55
N LYS A 21 -12.55 -15.07 -48.51
CA LYS A 21 -13.87 -14.52 -48.92
C LYS A 21 -15.06 -15.00 -48.08
N ALA A 22 -14.88 -15.97 -47.18
CA ALA A 22 -15.97 -16.48 -46.34
C ALA A 22 -16.17 -15.70 -45.03
N LEU A 23 -15.26 -14.78 -44.66
CA LEU A 23 -15.36 -13.97 -43.44
C LEU A 23 -16.22 -12.70 -43.61
N GLU A 24 -16.29 -12.13 -44.81
CA GLU A 24 -17.02 -10.87 -45.05
C GLU A 24 -18.54 -11.06 -45.12
N ASP A 25 -19.01 -12.21 -45.61
CA ASP A 25 -20.45 -12.53 -45.66
C ASP A 25 -21.01 -12.96 -44.30
N PHE A 26 -20.17 -13.46 -43.39
CA PHE A 26 -20.57 -13.90 -42.05
C PHE A 26 -20.73 -12.72 -41.07
N MET A 27 -19.99 -11.62 -41.28
CA MET A 27 -20.10 -10.38 -40.49
C MET A 27 -21.24 -9.45 -40.95
N LYS A 28 -21.73 -9.56 -42.19
CA LYS A 28 -22.88 -8.76 -42.67
C LYS A 28 -24.24 -9.39 -42.37
N LYS A 29 -24.29 -10.70 -42.14
CA LYS A 29 -25.52 -11.43 -41.77
C LYS A 29 -25.74 -11.62 -40.27
N THR A 30 -24.80 -11.20 -39.43
CA THR A 30 -24.92 -11.13 -37.97
C THR A 30 -25.30 -9.72 -37.48
N LEU A 31 -25.62 -8.82 -38.41
CA LEU A 31 -26.17 -7.49 -38.15
C LEU A 31 -27.70 -7.49 -38.17
N LEU A 32 -28.35 -8.42 -37.46
CA LEU A 32 -29.77 -8.30 -37.07
C LEU A 32 -30.10 -9.38 -36.05
N ALA A 33 -30.66 -8.96 -34.91
CA ALA A 33 -31.18 -9.79 -33.81
C ALA A 33 -30.14 -10.40 -32.85
N LEU A 34 -29.75 -9.62 -31.84
CA LEU A 34 -29.71 -10.18 -30.48
C LEU A 34 -29.88 -9.08 -29.41
N SER A 35 -31.10 -9.03 -28.89
CA SER A 35 -31.42 -8.79 -27.47
C SER A 35 -30.87 -7.51 -26.81
N ILE A 36 -31.70 -6.48 -26.85
CA ILE A 36 -31.78 -5.48 -25.76
C ILE A 36 -32.27 -6.23 -24.52
N VAL A 37 -31.35 -6.81 -23.75
CA VAL A 37 -31.54 -6.92 -22.29
C VAL A 37 -30.68 -5.80 -21.73
N ALA A 38 -31.28 -4.62 -21.62
CA ALA A 38 -30.77 -3.59 -20.72
C ALA A 38 -30.93 -4.14 -19.30
N VAL A 39 -29.95 -4.94 -18.86
CA VAL A 39 -29.70 -5.13 -17.43
C VAL A 39 -29.31 -3.74 -16.95
N THR A 40 -30.29 -2.99 -16.46
CA THR A 40 -30.03 -1.84 -15.59
C THR A 40 -29.50 -2.42 -14.30
N PHE A 41 -28.21 -2.77 -14.34
CA PHE A 41 -27.40 -2.95 -13.15
C PHE A 41 -27.25 -1.54 -12.55
N THR A 42 -28.33 -1.09 -11.92
CA THR A 42 -28.26 -0.03 -10.92
C THR A 42 -27.50 -0.67 -9.77
N CYS A 43 -26.18 -0.68 -9.90
CA CYS A 43 -25.32 -0.71 -8.75
C CYS A 43 -25.65 0.59 -8.01
N ALA A 44 -26.65 0.52 -7.13
CA ALA A 44 -26.85 1.53 -6.10
C ALA A 44 -25.65 1.43 -5.16
N SER A 45 -24.51 1.93 -5.64
CA SER A 45 -23.48 2.44 -4.74
C SER A 45 -24.22 3.52 -3.97
N ALA A 46 -24.45 3.29 -2.67
CA ALA A 46 -25.00 4.30 -1.79
C ALA A 46 -24.17 5.57 -2.03
N ALA A 47 -24.79 6.59 -2.61
CA ALA A 47 -24.10 7.81 -2.94
C ALA A 47 -23.59 8.39 -1.63
N ASP A 48 -22.28 8.55 -1.52
CA ASP A 48 -21.65 9.13 -0.34
C ASP A 48 -22.24 10.52 -0.09
N LYS A 49 -22.62 10.79 1.16
CA LYS A 49 -23.36 12.00 1.51
C LYS A 49 -22.46 13.21 1.32
N VAL A 50 -22.86 14.12 0.44
CA VAL A 50 -22.14 15.38 0.21
C VAL A 50 -22.39 16.34 1.38
N LEU A 51 -21.32 16.81 2.01
CA LEU A 51 -21.34 17.73 3.13
C LEU A 51 -21.07 19.18 2.71
N ALA A 52 -20.21 19.37 1.70
CA ALA A 52 -19.91 20.68 1.14
C ALA A 52 -19.56 20.56 -0.34
N LYS A 53 -19.63 21.69 -1.06
CA LYS A 53 -19.17 21.81 -2.45
C LYS A 53 -18.26 23.01 -2.58
N VAL A 54 -17.09 22.80 -3.19
CA VAL A 54 -16.12 23.84 -3.52
C VAL A 54 -15.98 23.86 -5.04
N ASN A 55 -16.68 24.78 -5.69
CA ASN A 55 -16.90 24.79 -7.13
C ASN A 55 -17.51 23.45 -7.61
N GLU A 56 -16.84 22.75 -8.52
CA GLU A 56 -17.31 21.46 -9.07
C GLU A 56 -16.96 20.25 -8.17
N LYS A 57 -16.10 20.44 -7.15
CA LYS A 57 -15.63 19.37 -6.27
C LYS A 57 -16.51 19.25 -5.02
N SER A 58 -16.96 18.02 -4.75
CA SER A 58 -17.76 17.71 -3.55
C SER A 58 -16.86 17.18 -2.43
N ILE A 59 -17.10 17.65 -1.22
CA ILE A 59 -16.52 17.12 0.01
C ILE A 59 -17.57 16.25 0.70
N THR A 60 -17.23 15.00 0.99
CA THR A 60 -18.19 13.98 1.42
C THR A 60 -18.02 13.53 2.86
N GLU A 61 -19.02 12.83 3.38
CA GLU A 61 -19.02 12.25 4.73
C GLU A 61 -17.88 11.25 4.90
N SER A 62 -17.58 10.40 3.91
CA SER A 62 -16.47 9.45 4.03
C SER A 62 -15.10 10.13 4.17
N GLN A 63 -14.88 11.27 3.50
CA GLN A 63 -13.64 12.04 3.61
C GLN A 63 -13.48 12.65 5.01
N LEU A 64 -14.57 13.18 5.57
CA LEU A 64 -14.59 13.66 6.94
C LEU A 64 -14.27 12.53 7.93
N GLU A 65 -14.91 11.37 7.76
CA GLU A 65 -14.65 10.19 8.59
C GLU A 65 -13.22 9.67 8.46
N GLU A 66 -12.63 9.67 7.27
CA GLU A 66 -11.24 9.28 7.06
C GLU A 66 -10.27 10.15 7.88
N VAL A 67 -10.50 11.46 7.91
CA VAL A 67 -9.69 12.38 8.73
C VAL A 67 -9.93 12.12 10.21
N LEU A 68 -11.18 12.01 10.65
CA LEU A 68 -11.52 11.79 12.06
C LEU A 68 -10.93 10.48 12.59
N ASN A 69 -10.93 9.42 11.79
CA ASN A 69 -10.40 8.11 12.17
C ASN A 69 -8.86 8.06 12.20
N ARG A 70 -8.18 9.02 11.57
CA ARG A 70 -6.72 9.17 11.63
C ARG A 70 -6.23 10.01 12.81
N LEU A 71 -7.14 10.68 13.53
CA LEU A 71 -6.76 11.48 14.69
C LEU A 71 -6.19 10.60 15.82
N PRO A 72 -5.24 11.12 16.61
CA PRO A 72 -4.72 10.35 17.73
C PRO A 72 -5.80 10.07 18.80
N ALA A 73 -5.58 9.02 19.60
CA ALA A 73 -6.61 8.46 20.48
C ALA A 73 -7.19 9.45 21.52
N ASN A 74 -6.46 10.52 21.85
CA ASN A 74 -6.92 11.59 22.74
C ASN A 74 -8.12 12.40 22.18
N TYR A 75 -8.40 12.32 20.88
CA TYR A 75 -9.56 12.98 20.25
C TYR A 75 -10.83 12.10 20.22
N ASN A 76 -10.78 10.87 20.74
CA ASN A 76 -11.91 9.94 20.69
C ASN A 76 -13.18 10.43 21.41
N SER A 77 -13.04 11.26 22.44
CA SER A 77 -14.18 11.83 23.18
C SER A 77 -14.90 12.94 22.41
N VAL A 78 -14.20 13.61 21.48
CA VAL A 78 -14.72 14.79 20.75
C VAL A 78 -15.02 14.52 19.28
N LYS A 79 -14.57 13.40 18.71
CA LYS A 79 -14.76 13.07 17.28
C LYS A 79 -16.23 13.06 16.81
N ASN A 80 -17.17 12.79 17.72
CA ASN A 80 -18.61 12.77 17.44
C ASN A 80 -19.30 14.10 17.79
N ASN A 81 -18.59 15.07 18.36
CA ASN A 81 -19.16 16.37 18.69
C ASN A 81 -19.46 17.13 17.38
N PRO A 82 -20.70 17.63 17.17
CA PRO A 82 -21.08 18.33 15.95
C PRO A 82 -20.20 19.54 15.62
N GLN A 83 -19.85 20.34 16.62
CA GLN A 83 -19.00 21.53 16.45
C GLN A 83 -17.59 21.14 15.99
N PHE A 84 -17.03 20.08 16.58
CA PHE A 84 -15.70 19.60 16.20
C PHE A 84 -15.71 19.05 14.77
N ARG A 85 -16.73 18.28 14.40
CA ARG A 85 -16.91 17.79 13.02
C ARG A 85 -17.02 18.94 12.02
N GLU A 86 -17.78 19.99 12.36
CA GLU A 86 -17.88 21.21 11.55
C GLU A 86 -16.53 21.89 11.37
N GLN A 87 -15.69 21.97 12.42
CA GLN A 87 -14.33 22.52 12.32
C GLN A 87 -13.44 21.70 11.37
N ILE A 88 -13.51 20.37 11.43
CA ILE A 88 -12.76 19.51 10.52
C ILE A 88 -13.28 19.65 9.08
N LEU A 89 -14.61 19.72 8.89
CA LEU A 89 -15.21 19.98 7.57
C LEU A 89 -14.73 21.32 6.99
N ASN A 90 -14.73 22.40 7.78
CA ASN A 90 -14.20 23.69 7.37
C ASN A 90 -12.71 23.63 7.02
N THR A 91 -11.93 22.80 7.73
CA THR A 91 -10.53 22.56 7.40
C THR A 91 -10.38 21.90 6.02
N LEU A 92 -11.20 20.90 5.71
CA LEU A 92 -11.23 20.26 4.39
C LEU A 92 -11.62 21.25 3.28
N ILE A 93 -12.62 22.09 3.52
CA ILE A 93 -13.04 23.15 2.58
C ILE A 93 -11.88 24.11 2.30
N ASN A 94 -11.21 24.58 3.35
CA ASN A 94 -10.09 25.51 3.20
C ASN A 94 -8.90 24.88 2.47
N GLN A 95 -8.59 23.60 2.74
CA GLN A 95 -7.56 22.86 2.01
C GLN A 95 -7.89 22.74 0.52
N GLU A 96 -9.15 22.45 0.19
CA GLU A 96 -9.60 22.36 -1.20
C GLU A 96 -9.50 23.71 -1.92
N LEU A 97 -9.91 24.81 -1.26
CA LEU A 97 -9.77 26.16 -1.81
C LEU A 97 -8.31 26.50 -2.13
N LEU A 98 -7.39 26.22 -1.19
CA LEU A 98 -5.96 26.45 -1.38
C LEU A 98 -5.38 25.57 -2.50
N TYR A 99 -5.83 24.31 -2.60
CA TYR A 99 -5.39 23.40 -3.64
C TYR A 99 -5.81 23.89 -5.03
N GLN A 100 -7.07 24.32 -5.19
CA GLN A 100 -7.56 24.89 -6.45
C GLN A 100 -6.81 26.17 -6.83
N GLU A 101 -6.44 27.01 -5.86
CA GLU A 101 -5.63 28.20 -6.13
C GLU A 101 -4.21 27.81 -6.59
N ALA A 102 -3.60 26.81 -5.96
CA ALA A 102 -2.32 26.26 -6.39
C ALA A 102 -2.37 25.69 -7.82
N GLU A 103 -3.49 25.09 -8.24
CA GLU A 103 -3.70 24.63 -9.62
C GLU A 103 -3.77 25.80 -10.60
N LYS A 104 -4.49 26.89 -10.28
CA LYS A 104 -4.56 28.10 -11.11
C LYS A 104 -3.20 28.76 -11.26
N GLU A 105 -2.45 28.86 -10.16
CA GLU A 105 -1.08 29.37 -10.11
C GLU A 105 -0.06 28.40 -10.76
N LYS A 106 -0.49 27.17 -11.10
CA LYS A 106 0.34 26.13 -11.71
C LYS A 106 1.54 25.78 -10.82
N ILE A 107 1.37 25.80 -9.50
CA ILE A 107 2.42 25.47 -8.52
C ILE A 107 2.99 24.08 -8.75
N GLU A 108 2.17 23.12 -9.20
CA GLU A 108 2.63 21.77 -9.56
C GLU A 108 3.65 21.76 -10.72
N LYS A 109 3.70 22.80 -11.56
CA LYS A 109 4.68 22.90 -12.65
C LYS A 109 6.05 23.40 -12.19
N ASP A 110 6.16 23.86 -10.95
CA ASP A 110 7.44 24.26 -10.38
C ASP A 110 8.38 23.05 -10.26
N LYS A 111 9.64 23.21 -10.70
CA LYS A 111 10.60 22.11 -10.75
C LYS A 111 10.91 21.53 -9.37
N LYS A 112 10.92 22.35 -8.31
CA LYS A 112 11.16 21.91 -6.94
C LYS A 112 9.96 21.10 -6.45
N VAL A 113 8.74 21.55 -6.74
CA VAL A 113 7.51 20.82 -6.39
C VAL A 113 7.44 19.47 -7.11
N GLN A 114 7.68 19.43 -8.43
CA GLN A 114 7.69 18.17 -9.19
C GLN A 114 8.71 17.16 -8.65
N LYS A 115 9.91 17.65 -8.32
CA LYS A 115 10.94 16.81 -7.72
C LYS A 115 10.47 16.20 -6.39
N GLN A 116 9.85 17.01 -5.53
CA GLN A 116 9.30 16.53 -4.25
C GLN A 116 8.18 15.49 -4.44
N ILE A 117 7.29 15.71 -5.42
CA ILE A 117 6.22 14.75 -5.75
C ILE A 117 6.81 13.42 -6.22
N GLU A 118 7.78 13.44 -7.14
CA GLU A 118 8.39 12.21 -7.66
C GLU A 118 9.20 11.46 -6.58
N GLU A 119 9.90 12.18 -5.71
CA GLU A 119 10.59 11.60 -4.55
C GLU A 119 9.59 10.96 -3.57
N ALA A 120 8.49 11.64 -3.24
CA ALA A 120 7.44 11.12 -2.36
C ALA A 120 6.77 9.88 -2.97
N LYS A 121 6.40 9.93 -4.26
CA LYS A 121 5.82 8.80 -5.01
C LYS A 121 6.74 7.59 -4.98
N LYS A 122 8.04 7.78 -5.28
CA LYS A 122 9.04 6.72 -5.22
C LYS A 122 9.10 6.10 -3.82
N GLN A 123 9.11 6.92 -2.78
CA GLN A 123 9.17 6.44 -1.40
C GLN A 123 7.92 5.64 -1.01
N ILE A 124 6.72 6.11 -1.38
CA ILE A 124 5.46 5.41 -1.13
C ILE A 124 5.47 4.03 -1.78
N ILE A 125 5.90 3.94 -3.05
CA ILE A 125 5.97 2.68 -3.79
C ILE A 125 6.98 1.72 -3.15
N ILE A 126 8.16 2.22 -2.75
CA ILE A 126 9.17 1.42 -2.04
C ILE A 126 8.59 0.90 -0.72
N ASN A 127 7.95 1.76 0.08
CA ASN A 127 7.36 1.37 1.36
C ASN A 127 6.29 0.29 1.18
N ALA A 128 5.40 0.43 0.19
CA ALA A 128 4.38 -0.57 -0.14
C ALA A 128 5.01 -1.91 -0.57
N LEU A 129 6.11 -1.88 -1.32
CA LEU A 129 6.87 -3.09 -1.67
C LEU A 129 7.45 -3.76 -0.42
N LEU A 130 8.08 -2.98 0.47
CA LEU A 130 8.65 -3.51 1.70
C LEU A 130 7.57 -4.11 2.61
N GLU A 131 6.43 -3.44 2.79
CA GLU A 131 5.30 -3.97 3.56
C GLU A 131 4.77 -5.30 3.00
N LYS A 132 4.66 -5.38 1.66
CA LYS A 132 4.23 -6.60 0.96
C LYS A 132 5.19 -7.78 1.19
N HIS A 133 6.49 -7.52 1.23
CA HIS A 133 7.53 -8.57 1.21
C HIS A 133 8.21 -8.83 2.55
N LEU A 134 8.21 -7.89 3.50
CA LEU A 134 8.95 -7.94 4.76
C LEU A 134 8.03 -8.03 5.98
N LYS A 135 7.05 -8.94 5.95
CA LYS A 135 6.25 -9.25 7.14
C LYS A 135 7.15 -9.86 8.21
N THR A 136 7.34 -9.16 9.33
CA THR A 136 8.08 -9.67 10.49
C THR A 136 7.23 -10.71 11.21
N LYS A 137 7.82 -11.87 11.51
CA LYS A 137 7.20 -12.90 12.36
C LYS A 137 6.99 -12.37 13.79
N ASP A 138 6.08 -13.00 14.53
CA ASP A 138 5.93 -12.75 15.96
C ASP A 138 7.23 -13.06 16.69
N VAL A 139 7.90 -12.00 17.13
CA VAL A 139 9.11 -12.08 17.96
C VAL A 139 8.67 -12.07 19.41
N LYS A 140 9.05 -13.12 20.15
CA LYS A 140 8.82 -13.22 21.59
C LYS A 140 10.15 -13.17 22.34
N VAL A 141 10.13 -12.56 23.51
CA VAL A 141 11.25 -12.55 24.45
C VAL A 141 10.86 -13.42 25.64
N SER A 142 11.77 -14.32 26.01
CA SER A 142 11.58 -15.18 27.18
C SER A 142 11.93 -14.45 28.48
N ASP A 143 11.37 -14.92 29.60
CA ASP A 143 11.70 -14.41 30.94
C ASP A 143 13.18 -14.53 31.26
N VAL A 144 13.84 -15.59 30.78
CA VAL A 144 15.28 -15.82 30.97
C VAL A 144 16.10 -14.72 30.29
N GLU A 145 15.74 -14.34 29.06
CA GLU A 145 16.40 -13.27 28.33
C GLU A 145 16.16 -11.91 28.97
N ALA A 146 14.95 -11.64 29.42
CA ALA A 146 14.62 -10.40 30.12
C ALA A 146 15.41 -10.29 31.44
N LYS A 147 15.52 -11.39 32.19
CA LYS A 147 16.31 -11.41 33.44
C LYS A 147 17.80 -11.23 33.17
N ALA A 148 18.35 -11.88 32.14
CA ALA A 148 19.74 -11.68 31.74
C ALA A 148 20.04 -10.23 31.34
N PHE A 149 19.12 -9.59 30.60
CA PHE A 149 19.23 -8.18 30.25
C PHE A 149 19.19 -7.26 31.46
N TYR A 150 18.27 -7.51 32.40
CA TYR A 150 18.19 -6.78 33.66
C TYR A 150 19.51 -6.88 34.45
N GLU A 151 20.03 -8.10 34.63
CA GLU A 151 21.25 -8.34 35.40
C GLU A 151 22.48 -7.67 34.76
N LYS A 152 22.58 -7.69 33.43
CA LYS A 152 23.67 -7.05 32.69
C LYS A 152 23.60 -5.52 32.70
N ASN A 153 22.41 -4.95 32.86
CA ASN A 153 22.16 -3.50 32.74
C ASN A 153 21.61 -2.88 34.02
N LYS A 154 21.87 -3.47 35.20
CA LYS A 154 21.32 -3.03 36.50
C LYS A 154 21.42 -1.52 36.77
N ALA A 155 22.54 -0.92 36.38
CA ALA A 155 22.78 0.51 36.55
C ALA A 155 21.73 1.41 35.84
N GLN A 156 21.10 0.92 34.76
CA GLN A 156 20.04 1.63 34.03
C GLN A 156 18.68 1.55 34.73
N PHE A 157 18.54 0.69 35.74
CA PHE A 157 17.30 0.42 36.45
C PHE A 157 17.39 0.85 37.92
N THR A 158 17.77 2.10 38.14
CA THR A 158 17.83 2.73 39.47
C THR A 158 16.81 3.87 39.56
N ASP A 159 16.29 4.11 40.77
CA ASP A 159 15.44 5.27 41.04
C ASP A 159 16.26 6.57 41.16
N ALA A 160 15.58 7.69 41.40
CA ALA A 160 16.23 9.00 41.55
C ALA A 160 17.26 9.07 42.69
N ASN A 161 17.22 8.13 43.65
CA ASN A 161 18.14 8.05 44.78
C ASN A 161 19.25 6.99 44.55
N GLY A 162 19.32 6.40 43.36
CA GLY A 162 20.29 5.36 43.01
C GLY A 162 19.95 3.97 43.56
N LYS A 163 18.73 3.75 44.08
CA LYS A 163 18.31 2.43 44.56
C LYS A 163 17.83 1.58 43.40
N GLN A 164 18.21 0.29 43.40
CA GLN A 164 17.82 -0.65 42.36
C GLN A 164 16.30 -0.87 42.33
N ILE A 165 15.69 -0.73 41.14
CA ILE A 165 14.28 -1.03 40.89
C ILE A 165 14.12 -2.55 40.70
N PRO A 166 13.18 -3.22 41.41
CA PRO A 166 12.99 -4.67 41.28
C PRO A 166 12.69 -5.14 39.86
N PHE A 167 13.17 -6.35 39.51
CA PHE A 167 13.00 -6.92 38.17
C PHE A 167 11.54 -6.97 37.72
N ASP A 168 10.60 -7.41 38.58
CA ASP A 168 9.19 -7.55 38.19
C ASP A 168 8.54 -6.23 37.77
N VAL A 169 9.02 -5.11 38.28
CA VAL A 169 8.54 -3.76 37.93
C VAL A 169 9.02 -3.36 36.53
N VAL A 170 10.29 -3.65 36.21
CA VAL A 170 10.89 -3.26 34.92
C VAL A 170 10.75 -4.33 33.84
N LYS A 171 10.36 -5.55 34.19
CA LYS A 171 10.23 -6.69 33.26
C LYS A 171 9.36 -6.37 32.04
N PRO A 172 8.16 -5.77 32.15
CA PRO A 172 7.35 -5.47 30.96
C PRO A 172 8.05 -4.52 29.98
N PHE A 173 8.74 -3.50 30.52
CA PHE A 173 9.53 -2.57 29.72
C PHE A 173 10.70 -3.29 29.04
N ILE A 174 11.47 -4.09 29.79
CA ILE A 174 12.60 -4.85 29.25
C ILE A 174 12.14 -5.81 28.13
N VAL A 175 11.06 -6.56 28.37
CA VAL A 175 10.47 -7.46 27.37
C VAL A 175 10.08 -6.68 26.12
N GLN A 176 9.33 -5.57 26.27
CA GLN A 176 8.91 -4.74 25.15
C GLN A 176 10.11 -4.17 24.37
N THR A 177 11.15 -3.68 25.05
CA THR A 177 12.37 -3.17 24.43
C THR A 177 13.12 -4.26 23.67
N LEU A 178 13.34 -5.42 24.29
CA LEU A 178 14.03 -6.54 23.65
C LEU A 178 13.25 -7.08 22.46
N GLU A 179 11.92 -7.12 22.55
CA GLU A 179 11.09 -7.50 21.43
C GLU A 179 11.18 -6.50 20.28
N GLN A 180 11.17 -5.19 20.56
CA GLN A 180 11.37 -4.15 19.55
C GLN A 180 12.75 -4.27 18.88
N GLN A 181 13.80 -4.51 19.67
CA GLN A 181 15.16 -4.73 19.17
C GLN A 181 15.22 -5.95 18.27
N LYS A 182 14.75 -7.10 18.73
CA LYS A 182 14.71 -8.33 17.94
C LYS A 182 13.83 -8.20 16.69
N ARG A 183 12.69 -7.50 16.76
CA ARG A 183 11.86 -7.20 15.57
C ARG A 183 12.62 -6.34 14.57
N LYS A 184 13.32 -5.30 15.03
CA LYS A 184 14.17 -4.45 14.18
C LYS A 184 15.31 -5.26 13.56
N GLU A 185 15.99 -6.10 14.32
CA GLU A 185 17.06 -6.98 13.82
C GLU A 185 16.53 -7.97 12.77
N ALA A 186 15.42 -8.64 13.05
CA ALA A 186 14.78 -9.56 12.13
C ALA A 186 14.33 -8.85 10.83
N PHE A 187 13.76 -7.64 10.96
CA PHE A 187 13.42 -6.80 9.82
C PHE A 187 14.66 -6.45 9.00
N MET A 188 15.73 -5.96 9.64
CA MET A 188 16.98 -5.59 8.95
C MET A 188 17.63 -6.79 8.27
N ALA A 189 17.62 -7.97 8.89
CA ALA A 189 18.11 -9.19 8.29
C ALA A 189 17.29 -9.58 7.04
N ALA A 190 15.95 -9.53 7.13
CA ALA A 190 15.06 -9.80 6.00
C ALA A 190 15.23 -8.76 4.88
N PHE A 191 15.31 -7.48 5.23
CA PHE A 191 15.58 -6.38 4.31
C PHE A 191 16.90 -6.57 3.57
N ASN A 192 18.00 -6.79 4.30
CA ASN A 192 19.33 -6.99 3.72
C ASN A 192 19.35 -8.23 2.81
N LYS A 193 18.71 -9.33 3.23
CA LYS A 193 18.55 -10.51 2.40
C LYS A 193 17.81 -10.18 1.10
N TYR A 194 16.68 -9.48 1.19
CA TYR A 194 15.88 -9.11 0.03
C TYR A 194 16.63 -8.19 -0.93
N ILE A 195 17.29 -7.14 -0.42
CA ILE A 195 18.14 -6.25 -1.21
C ILE A 195 19.26 -7.04 -1.89
N ASN A 196 19.94 -7.94 -1.19
CA ASN A 196 21.01 -8.75 -1.78
C ASN A 196 20.50 -9.64 -2.92
N GLU A 197 19.32 -10.25 -2.79
CA GLU A 197 18.70 -11.02 -3.87
C GLU A 197 18.30 -10.14 -5.07
N LEU A 198 17.80 -8.92 -4.83
CA LEU A 198 17.56 -7.96 -5.90
C LEU A 198 18.86 -7.56 -6.60
N ARG A 199 19.94 -7.30 -5.84
CA ARG A 199 21.25 -6.94 -6.39
C ARG A 199 21.82 -8.04 -7.27
N LYS A 200 21.71 -9.32 -6.88
CA LYS A 200 22.15 -10.46 -7.70
C LYS A 200 21.42 -10.56 -9.04
N LYS A 201 20.15 -10.14 -9.08
CA LYS A 201 19.30 -10.16 -10.28
C LYS A 201 19.42 -8.89 -11.13
N SER A 202 20.22 -7.92 -10.68
CA SER A 202 20.29 -6.59 -11.29
C SER A 202 21.69 -6.29 -11.79
N LYS A 203 21.80 -5.66 -12.96
CA LYS A 203 23.07 -5.08 -13.41
C LYS A 203 23.27 -3.74 -12.70
N ILE A 204 24.27 -3.66 -11.81
CA ILE A 204 24.59 -2.45 -11.04
C ILE A 204 25.99 -1.99 -11.43
N GLU A 205 26.08 -0.79 -12.00
CA GLU A 205 27.34 -0.13 -12.35
C GLU A 205 27.48 1.14 -11.50
N ILE A 206 28.59 1.27 -10.77
CA ILE A 206 28.93 2.49 -10.03
C ILE A 206 29.84 3.31 -10.94
N VAL A 207 29.27 4.31 -11.60
CA VAL A 207 30.04 5.28 -12.39
C VAL A 207 30.69 6.26 -11.42
N LYS A 208 32.02 6.34 -11.45
CA LYS A 208 32.81 7.31 -10.68
C LYS A 208 33.07 8.55 -11.51
#